data_AF-A0A7J8RQ76-F1
#
_entry.id   AF-A0A7J8RQ76-F1
#
_cell.length_a   1.000
_cell.length_b   1.000
_cell.length_c   1.000
_cell.angle_alpha   90.00
_cell.angle_beta   90.00
_cell.angle_gamma   90.00
#
_symmetry.space_group_name_H-M   'P 1'
#
loop_
_entity.id
_entity.type
_entity.pdbx_description
1 polymer ?
#
loop_
_entity_poly.entity_id
_entity_poly.type
_entity_poly.pdbx_seq_one_letter_code
_entity_poly.pdbx_strand_id
1 'polypeptide(L)'
;MIATSWIQFMIHDWIDHLEDTQQVELRAPHEIASACPLKSFKFFKTKRISTGEPDMNFGFLNTRTPWWDGSVIYGNNEEGMRRVRAFKEGKLRIGGDGLLEHDEKWIPVSGDVRNCWAGFSLLQALFVREHNAVCDLLKLYRYARLVTSAVIAKIHTIDWTVELLKTDTLLAGMRVNWYGLLGKRFKDLFGHICGPVLSGLVGLRKPNDHGVPY
;
A
#
# COMPACT_ATOMS: atom_id res chain seq x y z
N MET A 1 -11.10 -14.33 2.31
CA MET A 1 -11.21 -13.37 1.19
C MET A 1 -10.82 -11.94 1.57
N ILE A 2 -11.32 -11.34 2.66
CA ILE A 2 -10.93 -9.96 3.05
C ILE A 2 -9.41 -9.82 3.24
N ALA A 3 -8.77 -10.75 3.97
CA ALA A 3 -7.32 -10.76 4.14
C ALA A 3 -6.55 -10.89 2.80
N THR A 4 -7.12 -11.58 1.81
CA THR A 4 -6.57 -11.70 0.45
C THR A 4 -6.70 -10.38 -0.31
N SER A 5 -7.86 -9.73 -0.22
CA SER A 5 -8.04 -8.37 -0.77
C SER A 5 -7.07 -7.38 -0.13
N TRP A 6 -6.83 -7.51 1.18
CA TRP A 6 -5.97 -6.62 1.94
C TRP A 6 -4.54 -6.64 1.42
N ILE A 7 -3.95 -7.82 1.20
CA ILE A 7 -2.56 -7.86 0.76
C ILE A 7 -2.39 -7.30 -0.65
N GLN A 8 -3.34 -7.53 -1.57
CA GLN A 8 -3.32 -6.86 -2.86
C GLN A 8 -3.50 -5.33 -2.71
N PHE A 9 -4.37 -4.90 -1.79
CA PHE A 9 -4.53 -3.49 -1.46
C PHE A 9 -3.23 -2.82 -1.00
N MET A 10 -2.40 -3.56 -0.26
CA MET A 10 -1.08 -3.09 0.16
C MET A 10 -0.05 -3.09 -0.98
N ILE A 11 -0.07 -4.09 -1.86
CA ILE A 11 0.80 -4.09 -3.06
C ILE A 11 0.53 -2.86 -3.94
N HIS A 12 -0.72 -2.42 -4.02
CA HIS A 12 -1.11 -1.18 -4.71
C HIS A 12 -0.68 0.12 -4.01
N ASP A 13 -0.27 0.03 -2.75
CA ASP A 13 0.36 1.13 -2.03
C ASP A 13 1.88 1.12 -2.24
N TRP A 14 2.50 -0.05 -2.38
CA TRP A 14 3.95 -0.19 -2.25
C TRP A 14 4.72 -0.29 -3.56
N ILE A 15 4.34 -1.20 -4.47
CA ILE A 15 5.25 -1.64 -5.54
C ILE A 15 4.53 -1.92 -6.86
N ASP A 16 5.09 -1.40 -7.95
CA ASP A 16 4.80 -1.82 -9.33
C ASP A 16 6.00 -1.52 -10.22
N HIS A 17 6.40 -2.48 -11.04
CA HIS A 17 7.61 -2.34 -11.85
C HIS A 17 7.35 -1.53 -13.12
N LEU A 18 8.30 -0.66 -13.47
CA LEU A 18 8.29 0.01 -14.76
C LEU A 18 8.51 -1.01 -15.89
N GLU A 19 7.53 -1.10 -16.78
CA GLU A 19 7.62 -1.89 -18.00
C GLU A 19 8.39 -1.12 -19.08
N ASP A 20 9.10 -1.89 -19.90
CA ASP A 20 9.68 -1.43 -21.15
C ASP A 20 8.63 -1.45 -22.27
N THR A 21 8.95 -0.89 -23.43
CA THR A 21 8.05 -0.93 -24.60
C THR A 21 8.22 -2.20 -25.42
N GLN A 22 9.31 -2.95 -25.21
CA GLN A 22 9.56 -4.21 -25.91
C GLN A 22 8.71 -5.35 -25.35
N GLN A 23 7.94 -6.00 -26.21
CA GLN A 23 7.25 -7.24 -25.89
C GLN A 23 8.13 -8.48 -26.10
N VAL A 24 7.92 -9.48 -25.26
CA VAL A 24 8.43 -10.85 -25.43
C VAL A 24 7.27 -11.83 -25.43
N GLU A 25 7.47 -13.00 -26.02
CA GLU A 25 6.50 -14.09 -26.05
C GLU A 25 7.06 -15.31 -25.31
N LEU A 26 6.24 -15.91 -24.45
CA LEU A 26 6.49 -17.24 -23.92
C LEU A 26 5.52 -18.22 -24.55
N ARG A 27 6.04 -19.38 -24.95
CA ARG A 27 5.28 -20.47 -25.56
C ARG A 27 5.40 -21.71 -24.68
N ALA A 28 4.28 -22.37 -24.43
CA ALA A 28 4.25 -23.62 -23.69
C ALA A 28 5.00 -24.71 -24.48
N PRO A 29 5.98 -25.41 -23.86
CA PRO A 29 6.60 -26.58 -24.46
C PRO A 29 5.56 -27.65 -24.81
N HIS A 30 5.80 -28.41 -25.88
CA HIS A 30 4.84 -29.40 -26.41
C HIS A 30 4.40 -30.41 -25.34
N GLU A 31 5.32 -30.78 -24.46
CA GLU A 31 5.14 -31.77 -23.39
C GLU A 31 4.08 -31.36 -22.37
N ILE A 32 3.91 -30.05 -22.11
CA ILE A 32 2.95 -29.53 -21.12
C ILE A 32 1.83 -28.70 -21.75
N ALA A 33 1.92 -28.42 -23.06
CA ALA A 33 1.01 -27.53 -23.76
C ALA A 33 -0.45 -27.94 -23.58
N SER A 34 -0.77 -29.24 -23.57
CA SER A 34 -2.14 -29.74 -23.37
C SER A 34 -2.78 -29.26 -22.05
N ALA A 35 -1.99 -29.12 -20.99
CA ALA A 35 -2.43 -28.66 -19.67
C ALA A 35 -2.47 -27.13 -19.52
N CYS A 36 -1.83 -26.36 -20.40
CA CYS A 36 -1.80 -24.89 -20.31
C CYS A 36 -3.09 -24.25 -20.86
N PRO A 37 -3.77 -23.36 -20.11
CA PRO A 37 -4.91 -22.60 -20.63
C PRO A 37 -4.54 -21.70 -21.82
N LEU A 38 -3.37 -21.06 -21.75
CA LEU A 38 -2.78 -20.29 -22.85
C LEU A 38 -1.58 -21.04 -23.41
N LYS A 39 -1.56 -21.29 -24.73
CA LYS A 39 -0.44 -21.98 -25.40
C LYS A 39 0.74 -21.03 -25.66
N SER A 40 0.45 -19.75 -25.80
CA SER A 40 1.45 -18.69 -25.73
C SER A 40 0.83 -17.39 -25.20
N PHE A 41 1.66 -16.50 -24.69
CA PHE A 41 1.25 -15.16 -24.28
C PHE A 41 2.41 -14.17 -24.43
N LYS A 42 2.05 -12.90 -24.62
CA LYS A 42 3.00 -11.79 -24.72
C LYS A 42 2.91 -10.89 -23.50
N PHE A 43 4.04 -10.30 -23.12
CA PHE A 43 4.13 -9.32 -22.04
C PHE A 43 5.31 -8.38 -22.30
N PHE A 44 5.30 -7.23 -21.64
CA PHE A 44 6.39 -6.27 -21.72
C PHE A 44 7.55 -6.71 -20.82
N LYS A 45 8.78 -6.48 -21.27
CA LYS A 45 9.96 -6.68 -20.39
C LYS A 45 9.93 -5.67 -19.24
N THR A 46 10.53 -6.03 -18.11
CA THR A 46 10.85 -5.05 -17.06
C THR A 46 11.94 -4.11 -17.55
N LYS A 47 11.75 -2.80 -17.41
CA LYS A 47 12.71 -1.79 -17.87
C LYS A 47 13.95 -1.77 -16.99
N ARG A 48 15.10 -2.12 -17.58
CA ARG A 48 16.41 -1.99 -16.94
C ARG A 48 16.91 -0.57 -17.07
N ILE A 49 17.40 0.01 -15.98
CA ILE A 49 18.01 1.33 -15.96
C ILE A 49 19.44 1.19 -15.43
N SER A 50 20.40 1.78 -16.12
CA SER A 50 21.78 1.81 -15.63
C SER A 50 21.86 2.66 -14.37
N THR A 51 22.53 2.15 -13.35
CA THR A 51 22.75 2.86 -12.08
C THR A 51 23.96 3.77 -12.11
N GLY A 52 24.88 3.56 -13.06
CA GLY A 52 26.21 4.18 -13.06
C GLY A 52 27.18 3.61 -12.01
N GLU A 53 26.78 2.58 -11.26
CA GLU A 53 27.57 2.00 -10.17
C GLU A 53 28.33 0.74 -10.61
N PRO A 54 29.62 0.56 -10.23
CA PRO A 54 30.45 -0.56 -10.67
C PRO A 54 29.92 -1.93 -10.24
N ASP A 55 29.40 -2.02 -9.02
CA ASP A 55 29.01 -3.30 -8.39
C ASP A 55 27.55 -3.69 -8.72
N MET A 56 26.73 -2.75 -9.17
CA MET A 56 25.32 -2.99 -9.50
C MET A 56 24.93 -2.23 -10.76
N ASN A 57 25.48 -2.63 -11.92
CA ASN A 57 25.41 -1.89 -13.18
C ASN A 57 23.99 -1.53 -13.70
N PHE A 58 22.94 -2.19 -13.22
CA PHE A 58 21.55 -1.86 -13.54
C PHE A 58 20.58 -2.12 -12.38
N GLY A 59 19.46 -1.40 -12.39
CA GLY A 59 18.34 -1.57 -11.48
C GLY A 59 16.99 -1.46 -12.19
N PHE A 60 15.92 -1.50 -11.41
CA PHE A 60 14.53 -1.43 -11.88
C PHE A 60 13.80 -0.35 -11.09
N LEU A 61 12.95 0.42 -11.78
CA LEU A 61 12.16 1.46 -11.11
C LEU A 61 10.85 0.91 -10.57
N ASN A 62 10.55 1.31 -9.34
CA ASN A 62 9.21 1.27 -8.80
C ASN A 62 8.42 2.49 -9.33
N THR A 63 7.25 2.23 -9.91
CA THR A 63 6.33 3.26 -10.42
C THR A 63 5.33 3.75 -9.36
N ARG A 64 5.28 3.06 -8.22
CA ARG A 64 4.54 3.47 -7.02
C ARG A 64 5.47 4.14 -6.01
N THR A 65 4.90 4.89 -5.09
CA THR A 65 5.65 5.43 -3.94
C THR A 65 5.95 4.29 -2.96
N PRO A 66 7.22 3.99 -2.63
CA PRO A 66 7.52 2.86 -1.73
C PRO A 66 7.09 3.10 -0.29
N TRP A 67 6.87 4.37 0.11
CA TRP A 67 6.37 4.74 1.42
C TRP A 67 5.01 4.13 1.71
N TRP A 68 4.76 3.82 2.97
CA TRP A 68 3.42 3.44 3.41
C TRP A 68 2.52 4.67 3.60
N ASP A 69 2.10 5.27 2.50
CA ASP A 69 1.49 6.59 2.48
C ASP A 69 0.02 6.60 2.01
N GLY A 70 -0.54 5.40 1.75
CA GLY A 70 -1.91 5.20 1.29
C GLY A 70 -2.11 5.56 -0.18
N SER A 71 -1.05 5.59 -0.99
CA SER A 71 -1.09 5.92 -2.43
C SER A 71 -2.14 5.10 -3.19
N VAL A 72 -2.50 3.91 -2.71
CA VAL A 72 -3.62 3.10 -3.21
C VAL A 72 -4.95 3.85 -3.28
N ILE A 73 -5.20 4.83 -2.39
CA ILE A 73 -6.39 5.72 -2.43
C ILE A 73 -6.04 7.19 -2.73
N TYR A 74 -4.78 7.59 -2.58
CA TYR A 74 -4.35 9.00 -2.79
C TYR A 74 -3.64 9.26 -4.12
N GLY A 75 -3.23 8.22 -4.84
CA GLY A 75 -2.43 8.30 -6.07
C GLY A 75 -0.93 8.41 -5.81
N ASN A 76 -0.15 7.92 -6.77
CA ASN A 76 1.32 7.86 -6.73
C ASN A 76 2.01 9.19 -7.13
N ASN A 77 1.25 10.18 -7.58
CA ASN A 77 1.77 11.49 -8.02
C ASN A 77 0.68 12.57 -7.90
N GLU A 78 1.03 13.82 -8.23
CA GLU A 78 0.12 14.96 -8.11
C GLU A 78 -1.13 14.84 -8.99
N GLU A 79 -1.01 14.26 -10.18
CA GLU A 79 -2.15 14.02 -11.07
C GLU A 79 -3.13 13.01 -10.47
N GLY A 80 -2.64 11.88 -9.96
CA GLY A 80 -3.44 10.89 -9.25
C GLY A 80 -4.13 11.49 -8.02
N MET A 81 -3.39 12.29 -7.24
CA MET A 81 -3.94 13.01 -6.10
C MET A 81 -5.06 13.97 -6.51
N ARG A 82 -4.90 14.75 -7.58
CA ARG A 82 -5.95 15.66 -8.03
C ARG A 82 -7.20 14.90 -8.46
N ARG A 83 -7.05 13.78 -9.17
CA ARG A 83 -8.16 12.97 -9.71
C ARG A 83 -9.11 12.46 -8.62
N VAL A 84 -8.57 12.06 -7.47
CA VAL A 84 -9.35 11.43 -6.38
C VAL A 84 -10.00 12.44 -5.42
N ARG A 85 -9.58 13.71 -5.46
CA ARG A 85 -10.05 14.71 -4.50
C ARG A 85 -11.37 15.34 -4.94
N ALA A 86 -12.28 15.52 -3.99
CA ALA A 86 -13.51 16.29 -4.18
C ALA A 86 -13.28 17.81 -4.06
N PHE A 87 -12.09 18.23 -3.58
CA PHE A 87 -11.74 19.62 -3.28
C PHE A 87 -12.73 20.36 -2.36
N LYS A 88 -13.52 19.61 -1.59
CA LYS A 88 -14.48 20.11 -0.60
C LYS A 88 -14.14 19.51 0.77
N GLU A 89 -13.87 20.35 1.76
CA GLU A 89 -13.58 19.95 3.16
C GLU A 89 -12.42 18.94 3.31
N GLY A 90 -11.51 18.91 2.32
CA GLY A 90 -10.40 17.96 2.28
C GLY A 90 -10.75 16.55 1.79
N LYS A 91 -12.01 16.28 1.46
CA LYS A 91 -12.53 14.93 1.16
C LYS A 91 -12.07 14.35 -0.19
N LEU A 92 -12.14 13.03 -0.25
CA LEU A 92 -12.01 12.22 -1.47
C LEU A 92 -13.39 11.93 -2.09
N ARG A 93 -13.40 11.68 -3.40
CA ARG A 93 -14.58 11.32 -4.20
C ARG A 93 -15.07 9.92 -3.83
N ILE A 94 -16.39 9.77 -3.73
CA ILE A 94 -17.06 8.49 -3.39
C ILE A 94 -18.50 8.56 -3.90
N GLY A 95 -19.02 7.44 -4.40
CA GLY A 95 -20.40 7.32 -4.88
C GLY A 95 -21.41 7.45 -3.73
N GLY A 96 -22.65 7.85 -4.08
CA GLY A 96 -23.75 7.97 -3.13
C GLY A 96 -24.20 6.62 -2.53
N ASP A 97 -23.85 5.52 -3.17
CA ASP A 97 -24.04 4.13 -2.71
C ASP A 97 -22.91 3.66 -1.78
N GLY A 98 -21.91 4.50 -1.52
CA GLY A 98 -20.75 4.17 -0.69
C GLY A 98 -19.68 3.34 -1.39
N LEU A 99 -19.78 3.15 -2.71
CA LEU A 99 -18.76 2.52 -3.56
C LEU A 99 -17.92 3.58 -4.29
N LEU A 100 -16.86 3.15 -4.98
CA LEU A 100 -16.05 4.05 -5.79
C LEU A 100 -16.87 4.62 -6.95
N GLU A 101 -16.70 5.92 -7.22
CA GLU A 101 -17.13 6.50 -8.50
C GLU A 101 -16.38 5.83 -9.65
N HIS A 102 -16.95 5.88 -10.85
CA HIS A 102 -16.29 5.41 -12.08
C HIS A 102 -16.23 6.55 -13.09
N ASP A 103 -15.16 6.58 -13.90
CA ASP A 103 -15.05 7.53 -14.99
C ASP A 103 -15.89 7.12 -16.22
N GLU A 104 -15.82 7.92 -17.29
CA GLU A 104 -16.55 7.68 -18.54
C GLU A 104 -16.19 6.34 -19.22
N LYS A 105 -15.04 5.75 -18.87
CA LYS A 105 -14.57 4.45 -19.36
C LYS A 105 -14.89 3.31 -18.39
N TRP A 106 -15.70 3.56 -17.36
CA TRP A 106 -16.02 2.61 -16.29
C TRP A 106 -14.80 2.16 -15.48
N ILE A 107 -13.77 2.99 -15.39
CA ILE A 107 -12.61 2.73 -14.54
C ILE A 107 -12.88 3.33 -13.15
N PRO A 108 -12.67 2.58 -12.04
CA PRO A 108 -12.88 3.11 -10.71
C PRO A 108 -11.98 4.32 -10.42
N VAL A 109 -12.54 5.35 -9.79
CA VAL A 109 -11.83 6.56 -9.39
C VAL A 109 -11.20 6.33 -8.01
N SER A 110 -9.92 5.97 -8.00
CA SER A 110 -9.11 5.88 -6.79
C SER A 110 -7.63 6.15 -7.09
N GLY A 111 -6.76 5.91 -6.10
CA GLY A 111 -5.34 6.21 -6.18
C GLY A 111 -4.63 5.34 -7.23
N ASP A 112 -4.71 4.02 -7.06
CA ASP A 112 -4.21 3.03 -8.01
C ASP A 112 -5.24 1.93 -8.23
N VAL A 113 -5.60 1.67 -9.50
CA VAL A 113 -6.65 0.71 -9.88
C VAL A 113 -6.16 -0.30 -10.92
N ARG A 114 -4.84 -0.41 -11.12
CA ARG A 114 -4.25 -1.30 -12.16
C ARG A 114 -4.45 -2.77 -11.78
N ASN A 115 -5.03 -3.59 -12.66
CA ASN A 115 -5.21 -5.05 -12.44
C ASN A 115 -6.01 -5.39 -11.15
N CYS A 116 -7.05 -4.62 -10.85
CA CYS A 116 -7.86 -4.79 -9.63
C CYS A 116 -9.05 -5.75 -9.78
N TRP A 117 -9.70 -6.07 -8.66
CA TRP A 117 -10.96 -6.84 -8.60
C TRP A 117 -11.85 -6.33 -7.44
N ALA A 118 -13.11 -6.78 -7.40
CA ALA A 118 -14.13 -6.23 -6.51
C ALA A 118 -13.75 -6.22 -5.02
N GLY A 119 -13.10 -7.28 -4.51
CA GLY A 119 -12.70 -7.36 -3.11
C GLY A 119 -11.71 -6.27 -2.71
N PHE A 120 -10.83 -5.88 -3.62
CA PHE A 120 -9.89 -4.77 -3.44
C PHE A 120 -10.60 -3.41 -3.54
N SER A 121 -11.50 -3.21 -4.52
CA SER A 121 -12.24 -1.95 -4.68
C SER A 121 -13.11 -1.63 -3.47
N LEU A 122 -13.64 -2.66 -2.80
CA LEU A 122 -14.36 -2.50 -1.53
C LEU A 122 -13.47 -1.91 -0.43
N LEU A 123 -12.22 -2.35 -0.33
CA LEU A 123 -11.27 -1.80 0.66
C LEU A 123 -10.88 -0.35 0.33
N GLN A 124 -10.70 -0.01 -0.95
CA GLN A 124 -10.51 1.37 -1.37
C GLN A 124 -11.69 2.25 -0.95
N ALA A 125 -12.92 1.83 -1.23
CA ALA A 125 -14.11 2.56 -0.82
C ALA A 125 -14.20 2.71 0.71
N LEU A 126 -13.88 1.65 1.47
CA LEU A 126 -13.85 1.69 2.93
C LEU A 126 -12.87 2.74 3.45
N PHE A 127 -11.63 2.78 2.96
CA PHE A 127 -10.63 3.74 3.45
C PHE A 127 -10.83 5.16 2.90
N VAL A 128 -11.49 5.32 1.76
CA VAL A 128 -12.00 6.62 1.32
C VAL A 128 -13.04 7.15 2.30
N ARG A 129 -13.95 6.30 2.77
CA ARG A 129 -14.94 6.67 3.79
C ARG A 129 -14.28 6.97 5.15
N GLU A 130 -13.29 6.19 5.56
CA GLU A 130 -12.49 6.46 6.76
C GLU A 130 -11.81 7.84 6.67
N HIS A 131 -11.16 8.13 5.54
CA HIS A 131 -10.55 9.44 5.29
C HIS A 131 -11.58 10.56 5.40
N ASN A 132 -12.75 10.40 4.77
CA ASN A 132 -13.81 11.40 4.79
C ASN A 132 -14.38 11.61 6.19
N ALA A 133 -14.49 10.56 7.00
CA ALA A 133 -14.89 10.66 8.41
C ALA A 133 -13.85 11.42 9.25
N VAL A 134 -12.55 11.22 8.99
CA VAL A 134 -11.50 12.04 9.62
C VAL A 134 -11.57 13.50 9.16
N CYS A 135 -11.89 13.75 7.89
CA CYS A 135 -12.15 15.09 7.37
C CYS A 135 -13.35 15.77 8.01
N ASP A 136 -14.41 15.04 8.40
CA ASP A 136 -15.55 15.63 9.10
C ASP A 136 -15.13 16.24 10.46
N LEU A 137 -14.10 15.66 11.10
CA LEU A 137 -13.54 16.15 12.35
C LEU A 137 -12.52 17.29 12.15
N LEU A 138 -11.64 17.18 11.14
CA LEU A 138 -10.46 18.05 11.00
C LEU A 138 -10.53 19.04 9.83
N LYS A 139 -11.43 18.82 8.86
CA LYS A 139 -11.62 19.60 7.62
C LYS A 139 -10.37 19.79 6.75
N LEU A 140 -9.36 18.92 6.88
CA LEU A 140 -8.05 19.10 6.24
C LEU A 140 -7.52 17.79 5.62
N TYR A 141 -7.37 17.80 4.29
CA TYR A 141 -6.87 16.67 3.49
C TYR A 141 -5.53 16.10 3.98
N ARG A 142 -4.54 16.96 4.23
CA ARG A 142 -3.19 16.51 4.61
C ARG A 142 -3.18 15.77 5.95
N TYR A 143 -3.94 16.25 6.92
CA TYR A 143 -4.07 15.58 8.22
C TYR A 143 -4.86 14.27 8.09
N ALA A 144 -5.96 14.26 7.35
CA ALA A 144 -6.73 13.05 7.11
C ALA A 144 -5.93 11.98 6.37
N ARG A 145 -5.06 12.37 5.41
CA ARG A 145 -4.12 11.45 4.76
C ARG A 145 -3.16 10.81 5.77
N LEU A 146 -2.50 11.61 6.62
CA LEU A 146 -1.58 11.11 7.65
C LEU A 146 -2.26 10.15 8.63
N VAL A 147 -3.46 10.49 9.10
CA VAL A 147 -4.22 9.64 10.03
C VAL A 147 -4.61 8.33 9.36
N THR A 148 -5.18 8.40 8.15
CA THR A 148 -5.69 7.21 7.46
C THR A 148 -4.56 6.29 7.03
N SER A 149 -3.43 6.80 6.52
CA SER A 149 -2.27 5.97 6.18
C SER A 149 -1.68 5.29 7.42
N ALA A 150 -1.61 6.00 8.56
CA ALA A 150 -1.19 5.40 9.83
C ALA A 150 -2.18 4.33 10.34
N VAL A 151 -3.49 4.52 10.15
CA VAL A 151 -4.52 3.50 10.46
C VAL A 151 -4.30 2.25 9.61
N ILE A 152 -4.08 2.41 8.30
CA ILE A 152 -3.78 1.31 7.38
C ILE A 152 -2.52 0.55 7.85
N ALA A 153 -1.43 1.27 8.13
CA ALA A 153 -0.19 0.69 8.63
C ALA A 153 -0.38 -0.07 9.94
N LYS A 154 -1.21 0.46 10.84
CA LYS A 154 -1.53 -0.16 12.11
C LYS A 154 -2.29 -1.48 11.93
N ILE A 155 -3.40 -1.44 11.18
CA ILE A 155 -4.22 -2.64 10.92
C ILE A 155 -3.36 -3.72 10.29
N HIS A 156 -2.55 -3.37 9.29
CA HIS A 156 -1.67 -4.36 8.69
C HIS A 156 -0.73 -4.99 9.71
N THR A 157 -0.06 -4.17 10.53
CA THR A 157 0.96 -4.61 11.48
C THR A 157 0.39 -5.50 12.58
N ILE A 158 -0.62 -5.02 13.33
CA ILE A 158 -1.05 -5.66 14.59
C ILE A 158 -2.32 -6.50 14.46
N ASP A 159 -2.88 -6.62 13.26
CA ASP A 159 -4.07 -7.42 12.97
C ASP A 159 -3.80 -8.36 11.79
N TRP A 160 -3.64 -7.84 10.56
CA TRP A 160 -3.47 -8.69 9.37
C TRP A 160 -2.25 -9.61 9.45
N THR A 161 -1.06 -9.10 9.80
CA THR A 161 0.17 -9.93 9.89
C THR A 161 0.08 -10.96 11.02
N VAL A 162 -0.61 -10.64 12.11
CA VAL A 162 -0.81 -11.55 13.24
C VAL A 162 -1.69 -12.73 12.85
N GLU A 163 -2.74 -12.47 12.06
CA GLU A 163 -3.61 -13.52 11.53
C GLU A 163 -2.92 -14.35 10.43
N LEU A 164 -2.06 -13.74 9.63
CA LEU A 164 -1.22 -14.45 8.66
C LEU A 164 -0.23 -15.40 9.36
N LEU A 165 0.42 -14.92 10.42
CA LEU A 165 1.48 -15.62 11.14
C LEU A 165 1.00 -16.06 12.52
N LYS A 166 0.03 -16.99 12.53
CA LYS A 166 -0.79 -17.36 13.69
C LYS A 166 -0.03 -18.14 14.78
N THR A 167 0.90 -17.48 15.46
CA THR A 167 1.68 -18.01 16.59
C THR A 167 1.78 -16.97 17.70
N ASP A 168 1.93 -17.40 18.95
CA ASP A 168 2.08 -16.49 20.10
C ASP A 168 3.31 -15.58 19.96
N THR A 169 4.40 -16.11 19.42
CA THR A 169 5.63 -15.36 19.18
C THR A 169 5.42 -14.22 18.20
N LEU A 170 4.73 -14.45 17.08
CA LEU A 170 4.50 -13.40 16.08
C LEU A 170 3.40 -12.42 16.52
N LEU A 171 2.40 -12.88 17.27
CA LEU A 171 1.46 -12.00 17.96
C LEU A 171 2.21 -11.00 18.86
N ALA A 172 3.14 -11.49 19.69
CA ALA A 172 3.97 -10.64 20.53
C ALA A 172 4.89 -9.73 19.70
N GLY A 173 5.63 -10.31 18.75
CA GLY A 173 6.61 -9.59 17.92
C GLY A 173 6.01 -8.43 17.14
N MET A 174 4.88 -8.64 16.45
CA MET A 174 4.23 -7.57 15.68
C MET A 174 3.66 -6.46 16.57
N ARG A 175 3.16 -6.83 17.76
CA ARG A 175 2.73 -5.84 18.76
C ARG A 175 3.90 -5.08 19.36
N VAL A 176 5.06 -5.70 19.53
CA VAL A 176 6.30 -5.02 19.95
C VAL A 176 6.77 -4.04 18.89
N ASN A 177 6.71 -4.37 17.60
CA ASN A 177 7.04 -3.40 16.53
C ASN A 177 6.20 -2.12 16.65
N TRP A 178 4.90 -2.25 16.95
CA TRP A 178 4.00 -1.10 17.06
C TRP A 178 4.04 -0.39 18.42
N TYR A 179 4.00 -1.15 19.51
CA TYR A 179 3.79 -0.65 20.88
C TYR A 179 5.01 -0.82 21.80
N GLY A 180 6.01 -1.60 21.40
CA GLY A 180 7.14 -1.99 22.24
C GLY A 180 6.79 -3.05 23.28
N LEU A 181 7.82 -3.57 23.95
CA LEU A 181 7.65 -4.55 25.04
C LEU A 181 6.87 -4.01 26.24
N LEU A 182 6.91 -2.70 26.49
CA LEU A 182 6.11 -2.06 27.55
C LEU A 182 4.59 -2.06 27.21
N GLY A 183 4.25 -2.30 25.95
CA GLY A 183 2.90 -2.54 25.50
C GLY A 183 2.03 -1.28 25.36
N LYS A 184 0.83 -1.49 24.82
CA LYS A 184 -0.11 -0.43 24.43
C LYS A 184 -0.47 0.52 25.58
N ARG A 185 -0.86 -0.03 26.74
CA ARG A 185 -1.31 0.77 27.88
C ARG A 185 -0.22 1.73 28.36
N PHE A 186 1.02 1.25 28.45
CA PHE A 186 2.14 2.09 28.83
C PHE A 186 2.39 3.19 27.79
N LYS A 187 2.50 2.81 26.51
CA LYS A 187 2.79 3.75 25.43
C LYS A 187 1.71 4.82 25.26
N ASP A 188 0.44 4.47 25.41
CA ASP A 188 -0.67 5.42 25.31
C ASP A 188 -0.68 6.44 26.47
N LEU A 189 -0.21 6.05 27.66
CA LEU A 189 -0.17 6.92 28.85
C LEU A 189 1.10 7.78 28.95
N PHE A 190 2.25 7.20 28.62
CA PHE A 190 3.57 7.82 28.85
C PHE A 190 4.32 8.18 27.57
N GLY A 191 3.79 7.83 26.40
CA GLY A 191 4.43 8.06 25.12
C GLY A 191 5.61 7.11 24.84
N HIS A 192 6.47 7.51 23.90
CA HIS A 192 7.65 6.73 23.50
C HIS A 192 8.86 7.05 24.37
N ILE A 193 9.39 6.05 25.07
CA ILE A 193 10.54 6.15 25.98
C ILE A 193 11.49 4.95 25.79
N CYS A 194 12.79 5.14 26.02
CA CYS A 194 13.79 4.06 26.06
C CYS A 194 13.96 3.25 24.75
N GLY A 195 13.73 3.87 23.59
CA GLY A 195 14.13 3.31 22.30
C GLY A 195 13.15 2.29 21.68
N PRO A 196 13.51 1.70 20.53
CA PRO A 196 12.59 0.93 19.69
C PRO A 196 12.14 -0.40 20.30
N VAL A 197 12.96 -1.04 21.12
CA VAL A 197 12.63 -2.35 21.73
C VAL A 197 11.56 -2.18 22.81
N LEU A 198 11.69 -1.17 23.67
CA LEU A 198 10.79 -0.97 24.80
C LEU A 198 9.50 -0.25 24.42
N SER A 199 9.55 0.71 23.49
CA SER A 199 8.38 1.52 23.09
C SER A 199 7.96 1.36 21.62
N GLY A 200 8.59 0.46 20.87
CA GLY A 200 8.25 0.16 19.48
C GLY A 200 8.90 1.11 18.47
N LEU A 201 8.78 0.80 17.18
CA LEU A 201 9.32 1.61 16.09
C LEU A 201 8.52 2.91 15.89
N VAL A 202 7.20 2.84 16.04
CA VAL A 202 6.31 4.00 15.86
C VAL A 202 6.56 5.03 16.96
N GLY A 203 6.78 6.30 16.62
CA GLY A 203 7.00 7.37 17.60
C GLY A 203 8.46 7.57 18.03
N LEU A 204 9.42 6.92 17.35
CA LEU A 204 10.84 7.28 17.46
C LEU A 204 11.05 8.76 17.11
N ARG A 205 11.98 9.43 17.82
CA ARG A 205 12.28 10.86 17.61
C ARG A 205 12.86 11.17 16.22
N LYS A 206 13.55 10.20 15.62
CA LYS A 206 14.14 10.30 14.29
C LYS A 206 13.90 8.98 13.54
N PRO A 207 13.69 9.04 12.21
CA PRO A 207 13.76 7.84 11.39
C PRO A 207 15.17 7.25 11.45
N ASN A 208 15.27 5.94 11.20
CA ASN A 208 16.55 5.24 11.10
C ASN A 208 16.49 4.33 9.87
N ASP A 209 17.26 4.67 8.84
CA ASP A 209 17.38 3.93 7.58
C ASP A 209 18.57 2.95 7.61
N HIS A 210 19.29 2.88 8.74
CA HIS A 210 20.46 2.03 8.92
C HIS A 210 21.60 2.30 7.92
N GLY A 211 21.69 3.52 7.40
CA GLY A 211 22.76 3.93 6.48
C GLY A 211 22.53 3.55 5.01
N VAL A 212 21.33 3.05 4.67
CA VAL A 212 20.94 2.72 3.30
C VAL A 212 19.62 3.43 3.00
N PRO A 213 19.51 4.18 1.88
CA PRO A 213 18.27 4.85 1.51
C PRO A 213 17.09 3.87 1.45
N TYR A 214 15.95 4.30 2.01
CA TYR A 214 14.67 3.57 1.96
C TYR A 214 14.12 3.45 0.53
#